data_AF-F4PGQ3-F1
#
_entry.id   AF-F4PGQ3-F1
#
_cell.length_a   1.000
_cell.length_b   1.000
_cell.length_c   1.000
_cell.angle_alpha   90.00
_cell.angle_beta   90.00
_cell.angle_gamma   90.00
#
_symmetry.space_group_name_H-M   'P 1'
#
loop_
_entity.id
_entity.type
_entity.pdbx_description
1 polymer ?
#
loop_
_entity_poly.entity_id
_entity_poly.type
_entity_poly.pdbx_seq_one_letter_code
_entity_poly.pdbx_strand_id
1 'polypeptide(L)'
;MIDKSRLERCENSSLVVNDFTLISLKRYRKMATPFIVGLAVAGAAYATRSTLRLVTKLRQNPGTLFSINLEDKTTDSAIGEGFQPKMDRQEAFAVLGLPDGADDKLIKDQHKKMMIKNHPDKGGSSYLATKVNEARNLLLNRDERR
;
A
#
# COMPACT_ATOMS: atom_id res chain seq x y z
N MET A 1 -15.94 35.98 -69.41
CA MET A 1 -14.50 35.66 -69.42
C MET A 1 -13.88 36.44 -68.28
N ILE A 2 -13.81 35.83 -67.09
CA ILE A 2 -13.51 36.51 -65.83
C ILE A 2 -11.99 36.53 -65.63
N ASP A 3 -11.47 37.74 -65.42
CA ASP A 3 -10.06 38.11 -65.36
C ASP A 3 -9.36 37.53 -64.10
N LYS A 4 -8.39 36.64 -64.31
CA LYS A 4 -7.62 35.94 -63.26
C LYS A 4 -6.60 36.83 -62.55
N SER A 5 -6.47 38.10 -62.94
CA SER A 5 -5.44 39.03 -62.45
C SER A 5 -5.74 39.64 -61.06
N ARG A 6 -6.89 39.33 -60.44
CA ARG A 6 -7.35 39.97 -59.20
C ARG A 6 -7.20 39.12 -57.93
N LEU A 7 -6.79 37.86 -58.04
CA LEU A 7 -6.68 36.95 -56.88
C LEU A 7 -5.28 36.86 -56.25
N GLU A 8 -4.21 37.27 -56.95
CA GLU A 8 -2.85 37.19 -56.40
C GLU A 8 -2.44 38.40 -55.54
N ARG A 9 -3.28 39.43 -55.43
CA ARG A 9 -2.92 40.65 -54.67
C ARG A 9 -3.28 40.57 -53.18
N CYS A 10 -4.07 39.60 -52.74
CA CYS A 10 -4.45 39.48 -51.32
C CYS A 10 -3.54 38.54 -50.51
N GLU A 11 -2.60 37.82 -51.13
CA GLU A 11 -1.68 36.93 -50.41
C GLU A 11 -0.42 37.63 -49.88
N ASN A 12 -0.26 38.94 -50.13
CA ASN A 12 0.94 39.70 -49.72
C ASN A 12 0.70 40.75 -48.64
N SER A 13 -0.43 40.68 -47.91
CA SER A 13 -0.76 41.65 -46.85
C SER A 13 -0.62 41.12 -45.41
N SER A 14 -0.11 39.91 -45.20
CA SER A 14 0.06 39.32 -43.85
C SER A 14 1.51 39.30 -43.33
N LEU A 15 2.48 39.83 -44.10
CA LEU A 15 3.92 39.66 -43.82
C LEU A 15 4.67 40.90 -43.31
N VAL A 16 4.01 41.87 -42.67
CA VAL A 16 4.73 43.05 -42.10
C VAL A 16 4.35 43.35 -40.65
N VAL A 17 3.65 42.46 -39.97
CA VAL A 17 3.41 42.60 -38.53
C VAL A 17 3.72 41.25 -37.92
N ASN A 18 4.91 41.07 -37.35
CA ASN A 18 5.21 40.17 -36.20
C ASN A 18 6.69 39.72 -36.05
N ASP A 19 7.69 40.47 -36.54
CA ASP A 19 9.09 40.12 -36.21
C ASP A 19 9.63 40.82 -34.96
N PHE A 20 9.01 41.93 -34.52
CA PHE A 20 9.50 42.66 -33.33
C PHE A 20 9.07 42.04 -32.00
N THR A 21 8.00 41.24 -31.98
CA THR A 21 7.52 40.55 -30.77
C THR A 21 8.36 39.32 -30.41
N LEU A 22 9.13 38.75 -31.36
CA LEU A 22 9.93 37.54 -31.13
C LEU A 22 11.29 37.79 -30.47
N ILE A 23 11.73 39.04 -30.35
CA ILE A 23 13.00 39.36 -29.66
C ILE A 23 12.79 39.46 -28.14
N SER A 24 11.57 39.73 -27.67
CA SER A 24 11.29 39.89 -26.24
C SER A 24 11.20 38.56 -25.47
N LEU A 25 10.80 37.47 -26.13
CA LEU A 25 10.68 36.15 -25.49
C LEU A 25 12.02 35.42 -25.27
N LYS A 26 13.07 35.76 -26.02
CA LYS A 26 14.40 35.13 -25.84
C LYS A 26 15.16 35.64 -24.60
N ARG A 27 14.77 36.79 -24.03
CA ARG A 27 15.44 37.42 -22.88
C ARG A 27 14.93 36.91 -21.51
N TYR A 28 13.72 36.32 -21.45
CA TYR A 28 13.18 35.71 -20.23
C TYR A 28 13.72 34.30 -19.93
N ARG A 29 14.55 33.74 -20.82
CA ARG A 29 15.11 32.39 -20.65
C ARG A 29 16.29 32.30 -19.68
N LYS A 30 16.89 33.43 -19.24
CA LYS A 30 18.16 33.40 -18.48
C LYS A 30 18.07 33.74 -16.98
N MET A 31 16.98 34.32 -16.48
CA MET A 31 16.90 34.70 -15.05
C MET A 31 15.71 34.13 -14.27
N ALA A 32 14.67 33.63 -14.94
CA ALA A 32 13.53 32.99 -14.27
C ALA A 32 13.72 31.48 -14.04
N THR A 33 14.77 30.88 -14.60
CA THR A 33 15.03 29.43 -14.55
C THR A 33 15.58 28.89 -13.23
N PRO A 34 16.43 29.59 -12.43
CA PRO A 34 17.05 28.97 -11.26
C PRO A 34 16.04 28.76 -10.12
N PHE A 35 15.06 29.64 -9.95
CA PHE A 35 14.01 29.47 -8.93
C PHE A 35 13.05 28.34 -9.27
N ILE A 36 12.66 28.21 -10.54
CA ILE A 36 11.77 27.13 -11.00
C ILE A 36 12.47 25.77 -10.89
N VAL A 37 13.75 25.69 -11.30
CA VAL A 37 14.56 24.48 -11.15
C VAL A 37 14.77 24.15 -9.67
N GLY A 38 15.00 25.15 -8.82
CA GLY A 38 15.13 24.99 -7.38
C GLY A 38 13.86 24.42 -6.73
N LEU A 39 12.68 24.96 -7.07
CA LEU A 39 11.39 24.46 -6.59
C LEU A 39 11.11 23.03 -7.06
N ALA A 40 11.40 22.73 -8.34
CA ALA A 40 11.19 21.40 -8.90
C ALA A 40 12.08 20.33 -8.24
N VAL A 41 13.37 20.63 -8.05
CA VAL A 41 14.32 19.72 -7.41
C VAL A 41 13.99 19.54 -5.93
N ALA A 42 13.63 20.61 -5.22
CA ALA A 42 13.22 20.53 -3.81
C ALA A 42 11.93 19.72 -3.63
N GLY A 43 10.94 19.91 -4.50
CA GLY A 43 9.69 19.15 -4.50
C GLY A 43 9.93 17.66 -4.74
N ALA A 44 10.76 17.31 -5.74
CA ALA A 44 11.13 15.93 -6.01
C ALA A 44 11.87 15.28 -4.83
N ALA A 45 12.88 15.96 -4.27
CA ALA A 45 13.64 15.44 -3.12
C ALA A 45 12.77 15.21 -1.88
N TYR A 46 11.80 16.10 -1.61
CA TYR A 46 10.87 15.95 -0.48
C TYR A 46 9.92 14.77 -0.66
N ALA A 47 9.37 14.59 -1.87
CA ALA A 47 8.51 13.46 -2.21
C ALA A 47 9.27 12.13 -2.06
N THR A 48 10.50 12.04 -2.59
CA THR A 48 11.33 10.83 -2.51
C THR A 48 11.72 10.51 -1.06
N ARG A 49 12.11 11.51 -0.25
CA ARG A 49 12.44 11.28 1.17
C ARG A 49 11.23 10.78 1.96
N SER A 50 10.03 11.22 1.60
CA SER A 50 8.79 10.82 2.26
C SER A 50 8.40 9.38 1.92
N THR A 51 8.48 8.98 0.64
CA THR A 51 8.17 7.60 0.23
C THR A 51 9.25 6.59 0.65
N LEU A 52 10.53 6.98 0.66
CA LEU A 52 11.62 6.11 1.10
C LEU A 52 11.49 5.69 2.56
N ARG A 53 11.05 6.57 3.46
CA ARG A 53 10.81 6.21 4.87
C ARG A 53 9.69 5.19 5.03
N LEU A 54 8.67 5.28 4.18
CA LEU A 54 7.59 4.29 4.13
C LEU A 54 8.14 2.95 3.61
N VAL A 55 8.88 2.98 2.50
CA VAL A 55 9.41 1.77 1.86
C VAL A 55 10.43 1.05 2.75
N THR A 56 11.24 1.77 3.54
CA THR A 56 12.19 1.15 4.47
C THR A 56 11.49 0.49 5.65
N LYS A 57 10.38 1.06 6.16
CA LYS A 57 9.56 0.42 7.21
C LYS A 57 8.81 -0.80 6.67
N LEU A 58 8.33 -0.71 5.44
CA LEU A 58 7.71 -1.82 4.72
C LEU A 58 8.71 -2.97 4.43
N ARG A 59 9.97 -2.66 4.13
CA ARG A 59 11.02 -3.67 3.90
C ARG A 59 11.41 -4.45 5.16
N GLN A 60 11.25 -3.88 6.34
CA GLN A 60 11.53 -4.54 7.62
C GLN A 60 10.37 -5.45 8.08
N ASN A 61 9.15 -5.24 7.57
CA ASN A 61 7.96 -6.04 7.85
C ASN A 61 7.19 -6.31 6.54
N PRO A 62 7.50 -7.38 5.79
CA PRO A 62 6.85 -7.68 4.51
C PRO A 62 5.33 -7.95 4.63
N GLY A 63 4.80 -8.16 5.84
CA GLY A 63 3.36 -8.31 6.09
C GLY A 63 2.54 -7.03 5.97
N THR A 64 3.16 -5.84 5.87
CA THR A 64 2.45 -4.56 5.78
C THR A 64 2.32 -4.04 4.34
N LEU A 65 2.96 -4.70 3.35
CA LEU A 65 2.84 -4.35 1.93
C LEU A 65 1.58 -4.91 1.26
N PHE A 66 0.96 -5.95 1.83
CA PHE A 66 -0.18 -6.66 1.23
C PHE A 66 -1.54 -5.97 1.46
N SER A 67 -1.57 -4.82 2.16
CA SER A 67 -2.81 -4.14 2.56
C SER A 67 -3.19 -2.93 1.69
N ILE A 68 -2.50 -2.66 0.59
CA ILE A 68 -2.95 -1.69 -0.42
C ILE A 68 -3.77 -2.44 -1.48
N ASN A 69 -4.93 -2.96 -1.08
CA ASN A 69 -5.91 -3.54 -2.01
C ASN A 69 -7.13 -2.63 -2.10
N LEU A 70 -7.21 -1.92 -3.21
CA LEU A 70 -8.40 -1.25 -3.72
C LEU A 70 -9.11 -2.28 -4.60
N GLU A 71 -9.97 -3.12 -4.02
CA GLU A 71 -10.94 -3.94 -4.75
C GLU A 71 -12.05 -4.35 -3.79
N ASP A 72 -13.19 -3.68 -3.97
CA ASP A 72 -14.49 -4.00 -3.41
C ASP A 72 -14.99 -5.32 -4.01
N LYS A 73 -15.13 -6.35 -3.17
CA LYS A 73 -16.35 -7.18 -3.03
C LYS A 73 -16.10 -8.40 -2.14
N THR A 74 -17.00 -8.57 -1.17
CA THR A 74 -17.25 -9.81 -0.39
C THR A 74 -16.24 -10.20 0.68
N THR A 75 -16.18 -9.47 1.80
CA THR A 75 -16.07 -10.07 3.15
C THR A 75 -16.48 -9.04 4.23
N ASP A 76 -17.70 -8.52 4.14
CA ASP A 76 -18.31 -7.71 5.22
C ASP A 76 -18.74 -8.62 6.38
N SER A 77 -17.79 -9.22 7.11
CA SER A 77 -18.03 -9.83 8.44
C SER A 77 -16.75 -10.17 9.23
N ALA A 78 -15.56 -10.28 8.62
CA ALA A 78 -14.44 -10.95 9.29
C ALA A 78 -13.34 -10.03 9.87
N ILE A 79 -13.45 -8.70 9.73
CA ILE A 79 -12.35 -7.77 10.10
C ILE A 79 -12.72 -6.83 11.27
N GLY A 80 -13.89 -7.00 11.90
CA GLY A 80 -14.35 -6.13 12.99
C GLY A 80 -14.61 -6.82 14.33
N GLU A 81 -14.73 -8.14 14.36
CA GLU A 81 -15.07 -8.87 15.58
C GLU A 81 -13.77 -9.38 16.23
N GLY A 82 -13.62 -9.16 17.53
CA GLY A 82 -12.55 -9.77 18.30
C GLY A 82 -12.67 -11.30 18.30
N PHE A 83 -11.87 -11.96 19.13
CA PHE A 83 -12.04 -13.41 19.30
C PHE A 83 -13.47 -13.75 19.70
N GLN A 84 -13.99 -14.84 19.17
CA GLN A 84 -15.33 -15.29 19.51
C GLN A 84 -15.38 -15.66 21.00
N PRO A 85 -16.52 -15.42 21.68
CA PRO A 85 -16.67 -15.75 23.09
C PRO A 85 -16.51 -17.25 23.35
N LYS A 86 -16.91 -18.08 22.39
CA LYS A 86 -16.67 -19.51 22.36
C LYS A 86 -15.81 -19.84 21.14
N MET A 87 -14.68 -20.50 21.37
CA MET A 87 -13.77 -20.86 20.28
C MET A 87 -14.44 -21.84 19.31
N ASP A 88 -14.35 -21.54 18.02
CA ASP A 88 -14.82 -22.39 16.92
C ASP A 88 -13.65 -23.11 16.21
N ARG A 89 -13.94 -24.17 15.44
CA ARG A 89 -12.92 -24.87 14.65
C ARG A 89 -12.25 -23.96 13.63
N GLN A 90 -13.01 -23.11 12.93
CA GLN A 90 -12.44 -22.19 11.94
C GLN A 90 -11.55 -21.14 12.61
N GLU A 91 -12.02 -20.58 13.72
CA GLU A 91 -11.23 -19.64 14.53
C GLU A 91 -9.95 -20.29 15.06
N ALA A 92 -10.01 -21.56 15.50
CA ALA A 92 -8.85 -22.27 16.01
C ALA A 92 -7.73 -22.43 14.95
N PHE A 93 -8.09 -22.77 13.71
CA PHE A 93 -7.14 -22.80 12.60
C PHE A 93 -6.58 -21.42 12.30
N ALA A 94 -7.42 -20.37 12.33
CA ALA A 94 -6.99 -18.98 12.14
C ALA A 94 -6.04 -18.49 13.26
N VAL A 95 -6.31 -18.82 14.53
CA VAL A 95 -5.47 -18.46 15.69
C VAL A 95 -4.08 -19.09 15.59
N LEU A 96 -3.99 -20.35 15.13
CA LEU A 96 -2.70 -21.03 14.94
C LEU A 96 -2.02 -20.67 13.61
N GLY A 97 -2.75 -20.04 12.69
CA GLY A 97 -2.26 -19.71 11.34
C GLY A 97 -2.03 -20.96 10.49
N LEU A 98 -2.93 -21.95 10.61
CA LEU A 98 -2.90 -23.19 9.87
C LEU A 98 -4.08 -23.27 8.89
N PRO A 99 -3.95 -23.97 7.76
CA PRO A 99 -5.09 -24.27 6.91
C PRO A 99 -6.02 -25.29 7.59
N ASP A 100 -7.29 -25.27 7.20
CA ASP A 100 -8.26 -26.27 7.62
C ASP A 100 -7.77 -27.68 7.27
N GLY A 101 -7.86 -28.61 8.23
CA GLY A 101 -7.43 -30.00 8.03
C GLY A 101 -5.92 -30.24 8.15
N ALA A 102 -5.17 -29.31 8.75
CA ALA A 102 -3.76 -29.52 9.09
C ALA A 102 -3.53 -30.76 9.97
N ASP A 103 -2.39 -31.44 9.76
CA ASP A 103 -2.00 -32.63 10.54
C ASP A 103 -1.75 -32.31 12.03
N ASP A 104 -2.05 -33.27 12.90
CA ASP A 104 -1.90 -33.16 14.36
C ASP A 104 -0.49 -32.78 14.80
N LYS A 105 0.54 -33.24 14.07
CA LYS A 105 1.93 -32.88 14.35
C LYS A 105 2.19 -31.41 14.10
N LEU A 106 1.68 -30.89 12.98
CA LEU A 106 1.81 -29.49 12.60
C LEU A 106 1.07 -28.59 13.59
N ILE A 107 -0.11 -29.01 14.05
CA ILE A 107 -0.88 -28.30 15.09
C ILE A 107 -0.05 -28.16 16.38
N LYS A 108 0.59 -29.23 16.85
CA LYS A 108 1.44 -29.22 18.06
C LYS A 108 2.67 -28.33 17.91
N ASP A 109 3.34 -28.41 16.78
CA ASP A 109 4.54 -27.61 16.51
C ASP A 109 4.20 -26.11 16.46
N GLN A 110 3.10 -25.78 15.80
CA GLN A 110 2.70 -24.40 15.64
C GLN A 110 2.14 -23.82 16.95
N HIS A 111 1.40 -24.61 17.71
CA HIS A 111 1.02 -24.26 19.08
C HIS A 111 2.25 -23.93 19.94
N LYS A 112 3.30 -24.75 19.92
CA LYS A 112 4.54 -24.49 20.68
C LYS A 112 5.19 -23.16 20.28
N LYS A 113 5.27 -22.88 18.97
CA LYS A 113 5.82 -21.62 18.46
C LYS A 113 4.98 -20.42 18.91
N MET A 114 3.65 -20.50 18.79
CA MET A 114 2.73 -19.44 19.19
C MET A 114 2.74 -19.22 20.71
N MET A 115 2.86 -20.27 21.51
CA MET A 115 2.96 -20.16 22.96
C MET A 115 4.26 -19.49 23.41
N ILE A 116 5.40 -19.84 22.81
CA ILE A 116 6.69 -19.18 23.12
C ILE A 116 6.62 -17.67 22.84
N LYS A 117 5.97 -17.29 21.75
CA LYS A 117 5.81 -15.89 21.35
C LYS A 117 4.87 -15.11 22.28
N ASN A 118 3.79 -15.75 22.74
CA ASN A 118 2.73 -15.10 23.52
C ASN A 118 2.76 -15.44 25.02
N HIS A 119 3.83 -16.08 25.50
CA HIS A 119 3.92 -16.54 26.89
C HIS A 119 3.78 -15.37 27.89
N PRO A 120 2.89 -15.46 28.90
CA PRO A 120 2.66 -14.37 29.84
C PRO A 120 3.94 -13.97 30.59
N ASP A 121 4.74 -14.94 31.04
CA ASP A 121 5.98 -14.68 31.77
C ASP A 121 7.09 -14.03 30.92
N LYS A 122 6.93 -14.00 29.59
CA LYS A 122 7.84 -13.31 28.66
C LYS A 122 7.28 -11.97 28.19
N GLY A 123 6.30 -11.43 28.90
CA GLY A 123 5.61 -10.19 28.53
C GLY A 123 4.54 -10.38 27.44
N GLY A 124 4.11 -11.62 27.18
CA GLY A 124 3.00 -11.91 26.28
C GLY A 124 1.64 -11.67 26.94
N SER A 125 0.58 -11.66 26.14
CA SER A 125 -0.78 -11.49 26.64
C SER A 125 -1.31 -12.82 27.20
N SER A 126 -1.71 -12.82 28.47
CA SER A 126 -2.40 -13.96 29.11
C SER A 126 -3.63 -14.38 28.31
N TYR A 127 -4.41 -13.42 27.82
CA TYR A 127 -5.60 -13.69 27.01
C TYR A 127 -5.26 -14.40 25.69
N LEU A 128 -4.20 -13.97 24.99
CA LEU A 128 -3.76 -14.63 23.76
C LEU A 128 -3.23 -16.04 24.03
N ALA A 129 -2.50 -16.24 25.12
CA ALA A 129 -2.04 -17.56 25.53
C ALA A 129 -3.24 -18.51 25.78
N THR A 130 -4.28 -18.04 26.46
CA THR A 130 -5.53 -18.79 26.66
C THR A 130 -6.20 -19.14 25.33
N LYS A 131 -6.33 -18.18 24.41
CA LYS A 131 -6.91 -18.44 23.07
C LYS A 131 -6.11 -19.45 22.26
N VAL A 132 -4.78 -19.40 22.32
CA VAL A 132 -3.90 -20.40 21.67
C VAL A 132 -4.03 -21.79 22.30
N ASN A 133 -4.30 -21.87 23.60
CA ASN A 133 -4.60 -23.14 24.29
C ASN A 133 -5.97 -23.70 23.89
N GLU A 134 -7.01 -22.85 23.88
CA GLU A 134 -8.36 -23.21 23.43
C GLU A 134 -8.34 -23.79 22.00
N ALA A 135 -7.65 -23.11 21.09
CA ALA A 135 -7.51 -23.55 19.70
C ALA A 135 -6.88 -24.95 19.58
N ARG A 136 -5.80 -25.21 20.30
CA ARG A 136 -5.15 -26.53 20.32
C ARG A 136 -6.09 -27.62 20.84
N ASN A 137 -6.78 -27.34 21.95
CA ASN A 137 -7.62 -28.33 22.62
C ASN A 137 -8.80 -28.74 21.74
N LEU A 138 -9.41 -27.77 21.03
CA LEU A 138 -10.47 -28.05 20.06
C LEU A 138 -10.01 -28.90 18.88
N LEU A 139 -8.86 -28.57 18.28
CA LEU A 139 -8.41 -29.26 17.07
C LEU A 139 -7.91 -30.67 17.34
N LEU A 140 -7.25 -30.89 18.47
CA LEU A 140 -6.74 -32.21 18.85
C LEU A 140 -7.78 -33.06 19.58
N ASN A 141 -9.04 -32.59 19.69
CA ASN A 141 -10.14 -33.20 20.49
C ASN A 141 -9.63 -33.72 21.84
N ARG A 142 -8.72 -32.98 22.46
CA ARG A 142 -8.14 -33.35 23.74
C ARG A 142 -8.92 -32.56 24.78
N ASP A 143 -10.16 -32.98 24.99
CA ASP A 143 -10.75 -32.86 26.32
C ASP A 143 -9.72 -33.48 27.25
N GLU A 144 -9.07 -32.65 28.06
CA GLU A 144 -8.10 -33.11 29.04
C GLU A 144 -8.81 -34.17 29.86
N ARG A 145 -8.45 -35.45 29.66
CA ARG A 145 -8.98 -36.61 30.37
C ARG A 145 -9.30 -36.25 31.82
N ARG A 146 -10.56 -35.94 32.08
CA ARG A 146 -11.22 -35.72 33.37
C ARG A 146 -12.68 -36.09 33.20
#